data_AF-A0A9E2VJ78-F1
#
_entry.id   AF-A0A9E2VJ78-F1
#
_cell.length_a   1.000
_cell.length_b   1.000
_cell.length_c   1.000
_cell.angle_alpha   90.00
_cell.angle_beta   90.00
_cell.angle_gamma   90.00
#
_symmetry.space_group_name_H-M   'P 1'
#
loop_
_entity.id
_entity.type
_entity.pdbx_description
1 polymer ?
#
loop_
_entity_poly.entity_id
_entity_poly.type
_entity_poly.pdbx_seq_one_letter_code
_entity_poly.pdbx_strand_id
1 'polypeptide(L)'
;GQELGTKTEHLKLAAAGKYPVGKILMIGDAPGDLKAARANQALFYPVVPGKEEASWERFDWEALDRFFAGTYAGPYEQALVQEFEASLPEQPPWA
;
A
#
# COMPACT_ATOMS: atom_id res chain seq x y z
N GLY A 1 4.99 31.52 8.13
CA GLY A 1 6.23 30.85 8.52
C GLY A 1 5.91 29.87 9.62
N GLN A 2 6.19 28.58 9.38
CA GLN A 2 6.02 27.43 10.29
C GLN A 2 4.58 27.03 10.68
N GLU A 3 3.81 26.55 9.70
CA GLU A 3 2.55 25.81 9.92
C GLU A 3 2.63 24.35 9.42
N LEU A 4 3.86 23.85 9.18
CA LEU A 4 4.12 22.53 8.59
C LEU A 4 4.32 21.40 9.61
N GLY A 5 4.33 21.70 10.92
CA GLY A 5 4.64 20.71 11.97
C GLY A 5 3.45 19.91 12.53
N THR A 6 2.20 20.38 12.39
CA THR A 6 1.08 19.85 13.20
C THR A 6 0.14 18.89 12.48
N LYS A 7 0.26 18.69 11.16
CA LYS A 7 -0.59 17.73 10.42
C LYS A 7 0.07 16.35 10.24
N THR A 8 1.37 16.31 9.95
CA THR A 8 2.10 15.04 9.80
C THR A 8 2.28 14.31 11.13
N GLU A 9 2.47 15.06 12.23
CA GLU A 9 2.61 14.47 13.57
C GLU A 9 1.30 13.84 14.08
N HIS A 10 0.14 14.39 13.72
CA HIS A 10 -1.16 13.87 14.19
C HIS A 10 -1.53 12.54 13.54
N LEU A 11 -1.20 12.30 12.27
CA LEU A 11 -1.45 11.00 11.64
C LEU A 11 -0.55 9.90 12.23
N LYS A 12 0.72 10.24 12.52
CA LYS A 12 1.64 9.33 13.20
C LYS A 12 1.13 8.97 14.61
N LEU A 13 0.63 9.92 15.38
CA LEU A 13 0.09 9.68 16.73
C LEU A 13 -1.24 8.91 16.75
N ALA A 14 -2.10 9.07 15.73
CA ALA A 14 -3.39 8.37 15.68
C ALA A 14 -3.25 6.86 15.35
N ALA A 15 -2.22 6.50 14.57
CA ALA A 15 -1.92 5.12 14.21
C ALA A 15 -0.86 4.46 15.12
N ALA A 16 0.10 5.22 15.65
CA ALA A 16 1.13 4.72 16.55
C ALA A 16 0.52 4.31 17.90
N GLY A 17 0.31 3.01 18.08
CA GLY A 17 -0.08 2.40 19.35
C GLY A 17 -1.45 1.73 19.37
N LYS A 18 -2.29 1.89 18.34
CA LYS A 18 -3.59 1.17 18.25
C LYS A 18 -3.50 -0.14 17.47
N TYR A 19 -2.61 -0.22 16.48
CA TYR A 19 -2.38 -1.44 15.71
C TYR A 19 -0.87 -1.66 15.55
N PRO A 20 -0.38 -2.91 15.71
CA PRO A 20 1.01 -3.25 15.43
C PRO A 20 1.40 -2.87 13.99
N VAL A 21 2.66 -2.50 13.80
CA VAL A 21 3.28 -2.44 12.47
C VAL A 21 3.04 -3.78 11.76
N GLY A 22 2.55 -3.77 10.52
CA GLY A 22 2.14 -4.97 9.79
C GLY A 22 0.69 -5.44 10.00
N LYS A 23 -0.13 -4.70 10.78
CA LYS A 23 -1.59 -4.89 10.88
C LYS A 23 -2.38 -3.79 10.18
N ILE A 24 -1.72 -3.00 9.33
CA ILE A 24 -2.34 -1.97 8.50
C ILE A 24 -2.04 -2.34 7.06
N LEU A 25 -3.08 -2.48 6.24
CA LEU A 25 -2.99 -2.75 4.81
C LEU A 25 -3.61 -1.57 4.07
N MET A 26 -2.82 -0.90 3.25
CA MET A 26 -3.25 0.17 2.35
C MET A 26 -3.43 -0.42 0.95
N ILE A 27 -4.58 -0.15 0.34
CA ILE A 27 -4.92 -0.61 -1.01
C ILE A 27 -4.90 0.62 -1.94
N GLY A 28 -4.22 0.54 -3.08
CA GLY A 28 -4.17 1.65 -4.02
C GLY A 28 -3.58 1.28 -5.39
N ASP A 29 -3.82 2.11 -6.39
CA ASP A 29 -3.40 1.91 -7.78
C ASP A 29 -2.31 2.90 -8.24
N ALA A 30 -1.90 3.83 -7.37
CA ALA A 30 -0.92 4.85 -7.72
C ALA A 30 0.43 4.67 -7.00
N PRO A 31 1.54 5.11 -7.62
CA PRO A 31 2.85 5.18 -6.96
C PRO A 31 2.82 6.05 -5.68
N GLY A 32 1.91 7.04 -5.64
CA GLY A 32 1.68 7.88 -4.48
C GLY A 32 1.18 7.10 -3.27
N ASP A 33 0.30 6.11 -3.48
CA ASP A 33 -0.23 5.26 -2.42
C ASP A 33 0.84 4.33 -1.86
N LEU A 34 1.65 3.72 -2.72
CA LEU A 34 2.81 2.91 -2.31
C LEU A 34 3.76 3.73 -1.43
N LYS A 35 4.05 4.97 -1.81
CA LYS A 35 4.89 5.87 -1.02
C LYS A 35 4.25 6.23 0.32
N ALA A 36 2.94 6.47 0.35
CA ALA A 36 2.19 6.76 1.56
C ALA A 36 2.17 5.54 2.52
N ALA A 37 1.96 4.33 2.01
CA ALA A 37 1.99 3.10 2.79
C ALA A 37 3.35 2.91 3.46
N ARG A 38 4.44 3.02 2.70
CA ARG A 38 5.81 2.92 3.22
C ARG A 38 6.12 3.99 4.27
N ALA A 39 5.68 5.23 4.05
CA ALA A 39 5.90 6.33 5.01
C ALA A 39 5.17 6.11 6.35
N ASN A 40 4.07 5.34 6.34
CA ASN A 40 3.28 4.99 7.52
C ASN A 40 3.60 3.58 8.06
N GLN A 41 4.63 2.90 7.55
CA GLN A 41 4.98 1.52 7.91
C GLN A 41 3.78 0.55 7.78
N ALA A 42 2.91 0.82 6.80
CA ALA A 42 1.78 -0.02 6.45
C ALA A 42 2.17 -0.96 5.30
N LEU A 43 1.52 -2.11 5.25
CA LEU A 43 1.58 -3.01 4.09
C LEU A 43 0.84 -2.37 2.92
N PHE A 44 1.25 -2.70 1.71
CA PHE A 44 0.63 -2.19 0.49
C PHE A 44 0.07 -3.34 -0.37
N TYR A 45 -1.18 -3.20 -0.81
CA TYR A 45 -1.79 -4.03 -1.84
C TYR A 45 -2.02 -3.19 -3.09
N PRO A 46 -1.33 -3.49 -4.20
CA PRO A 46 -1.54 -2.79 -5.44
C PRO A 46 -2.81 -3.25 -6.14
N VAL A 47 -3.61 -2.30 -6.59
CA VAL A 47 -4.62 -2.53 -7.62
C VAL A 47 -3.96 -2.23 -8.96
N VAL A 48 -3.73 -3.27 -9.76
CA VAL A 48 -3.00 -3.14 -11.02
C VAL A 48 -3.89 -2.47 -12.08
N PRO A 49 -3.51 -1.30 -12.62
CA PRO A 49 -4.30 -0.62 -13.66
C PRO A 49 -4.51 -1.52 -14.88
N GLY A 50 -5.76 -1.64 -15.36
CA GLY A 50 -6.09 -2.53 -16.48
C GLY A 50 -6.21 -4.02 -16.09
N LYS A 51 -6.04 -4.34 -14.81
CA LYS A 51 -6.31 -5.66 -14.21
C LYS A 51 -7.01 -5.51 -12.86
N GLU A 52 -7.89 -4.52 -12.72
CA GLU A 52 -8.56 -4.21 -11.45
C GLU A 52 -9.40 -5.39 -10.96
N GLU A 53 -10.21 -6.00 -11.82
CA GLU A 53 -11.05 -7.16 -11.46
C GLU A 53 -10.21 -8.31 -10.89
N ALA A 54 -9.15 -8.70 -11.59
CA ALA A 54 -8.22 -9.74 -11.14
C ALA A 54 -7.49 -9.34 -9.84
N SER A 55 -7.20 -8.05 -9.65
CA SER A 55 -6.62 -7.54 -8.41
C SER A 55 -7.61 -7.67 -7.25
N TRP A 56 -8.89 -7.41 -7.46
CA TRP A 56 -9.92 -7.58 -6.42
C TRP A 56 -10.22 -9.05 -6.11
N GLU A 57 -10.26 -9.93 -7.12
CA GLU A 57 -10.44 -11.38 -6.90
C GLU A 57 -9.28 -11.99 -6.11
N ARG A 58 -8.04 -11.68 -6.48
CA ARG A 58 -6.84 -12.10 -5.72
C ARG A 58 -6.87 -11.51 -4.31
N PHE A 59 -7.37 -10.30 -4.15
CA PHE A 59 -7.46 -9.66 -2.84
C PHE A 59 -8.37 -10.45 -1.90
N ASP A 60 -9.58 -10.77 -2.36
CA ASP A 60 -10.60 -11.48 -1.59
C ASP A 60 -10.17 -12.91 -1.25
N TRP A 61 -9.62 -13.65 -2.22
CA TRP A 61 -9.37 -15.10 -2.05
C TRP A 61 -7.99 -15.44 -1.51
N GLU A 62 -7.03 -14.53 -1.59
CA GLU A 62 -5.65 -14.82 -1.19
C GLU A 62 -5.07 -13.75 -0.25
N ALA A 63 -5.13 -12.48 -0.64
CA ALA A 63 -4.43 -11.42 0.07
C ALA A 63 -4.96 -11.21 1.49
N LEU A 64 -6.30 -11.25 1.65
CA LEU A 64 -6.96 -11.12 2.95
C LEU A 64 -6.57 -12.23 3.91
N ASP A 65 -6.58 -13.50 3.46
CA ASP A 65 -6.18 -14.64 4.29
C ASP A 65 -4.74 -14.48 4.79
N ARG A 66 -3.81 -14.19 3.87
CA ARG A 66 -2.41 -13.95 4.22
C ARG A 66 -2.23 -12.76 5.16
N PHE A 67 -3.03 -11.70 5.00
CA PHE A 67 -2.99 -10.53 5.88
C PHE A 67 -3.43 -10.87 7.30
N PHE A 68 -4.57 -11.57 7.45
CA PHE A 68 -5.05 -11.99 8.76
C PHE A 68 -4.11 -13.02 9.43
N ALA A 69 -3.54 -13.94 8.64
CA ALA A 69 -2.54 -14.90 9.08
C ALA A 69 -1.17 -14.28 9.43
N GLY A 70 -0.94 -13.01 9.04
CA GLY A 70 0.34 -12.33 9.26
C GLY A 70 1.46 -12.78 8.34
N THR A 71 1.15 -13.48 7.25
CA THR A 71 2.08 -13.98 6.23
C THR A 71 2.06 -13.16 4.94
N TYR A 72 1.38 -12.00 4.96
CA TYR A 72 1.32 -11.08 3.81
C TYR A 72 2.65 -10.36 3.56
N ALA A 73 3.30 -9.90 4.65
CA ALA A 73 4.53 -9.14 4.57
C ALA A 73 5.69 -9.98 3.99
N GLY A 74 6.65 -9.31 3.36
CA GLY A 74 7.85 -9.96 2.84
C GLY A 74 7.71 -10.37 1.37
N PRO A 75 8.07 -11.61 0.98
CA PRO A 75 8.14 -11.99 -0.44
C PRO A 75 6.83 -11.83 -1.20
N TYR A 76 5.69 -12.04 -0.54
CA TYR A 76 4.37 -11.93 -1.15
C TYR A 76 4.04 -10.48 -1.53
N GLU A 77 4.09 -9.56 -0.55
CA GLU A 77 3.95 -8.13 -0.80
C GLU A 77 4.94 -7.62 -1.86
N GLN A 78 6.21 -8.05 -1.80
CA GLN A 78 7.23 -7.64 -2.77
C GLN A 78 6.88 -8.08 -4.20
N ALA A 79 6.37 -9.30 -4.38
CA ALA A 79 5.96 -9.79 -5.70
C ALA A 79 4.79 -8.98 -6.28
N LEU A 80 3.79 -8.64 -5.44
CA LEU A 80 2.67 -7.80 -5.84
C LEU A 80 3.14 -6.39 -6.23
N VAL A 81 4.01 -5.78 -5.41
CA VAL A 81 4.57 -4.46 -5.70
C VAL A 81 5.40 -4.47 -6.98
N GLN A 82 6.17 -5.52 -7.25
CA GLN A 82 6.92 -5.66 -8.50
C GLN A 82 6.01 -5.79 -9.72
N GLU A 83 4.94 -6.59 -9.64
CA GLU A 83 3.93 -6.69 -10.71
C GLU A 83 3.29 -5.32 -11.00
N PHE A 84 2.97 -4.59 -9.93
CA PHE A 84 2.46 -3.24 -10.02
C PHE A 84 3.44 -2.26 -10.66
N GLU A 85 4.68 -2.21 -10.18
CA GLU A 85 5.72 -1.33 -10.75
C GLU A 85 5.99 -1.64 -12.22
N ALA A 86 5.90 -2.91 -12.63
CA ALA A 86 6.02 -3.34 -14.03
C ALA A 86 4.81 -2.97 -14.90
N SER A 87 3.63 -2.73 -14.28
CA SER A 87 2.41 -2.31 -14.99
C SER A 87 2.31 -0.80 -15.18
N LEU A 88 3.12 -0.02 -14.46
CA LEU A 88 3.12 1.43 -14.58
C LEU A 88 3.75 1.83 -15.93
N PRO A 89 3.11 2.74 -16.69
CA PRO A 89 3.72 3.26 -17.91
C PRO A 89 5.00 4.04 -17.57
N GLU A 90 6.09 3.79 -18.31
CA GLU A 90 7.40 4.44 -18.12
C GLU A 90 7.34 5.97 -18.24
N GLN A 91 6.29 6.52 -18.84
CA GLN A 91 6.07 7.96 -18.97
C GLN A 91 4.60 8.32 -18.73
N PRO A 92 4.31 9.29 -17.85
CA PRO A 92 2.99 9.88 -17.82
C PRO A 92 2.68 10.53 -19.18
N PRO A 93 1.42 10.49 -19.67
CA PRO A 93 1.02 11.09 -20.95
C PRO A 93 1.06 12.64 -20.97
N TRP A 94 1.71 13.27 -19.98
CA TRP A 94 1.82 14.71 -19.80
C TRP A 94 3.27 15.21 -19.72
N ALA A 95 4.25 14.39 -20.14
CA ALA A 95 5.66 14.80 -20.29
C ALA A 95 5.90 15.58 -21.60
#